data_AF-A0A2X0IWS0-F1
#
_entry.id   AF-A0A2X0IWS0-F1
#
_cell.length_a   1.000
_cell.length_b   1.000
_cell.length_c   1.000
_cell.angle_alpha   90.00
_cell.angle_beta   90.00
_cell.angle_gamma   90.00
#
_symmetry.space_group_name_H-M   'P 1'
#
loop_
_entity.id
_entity.type
_entity.pdbx_description
1 polymer ?
#
loop_
_entity_poly.entity_id
_entity_poly.type
_entity_poly.pdbx_seq_one_letter_code
_entity_poly.pdbx_strand_id
1 'polypeptide(L)'
;MFDIETLRRGIEGRDALALRGLYAEDARMTVVDHRDQPSHPHEIAGTAAIGEFLDDVCSRDMEHQLGQVVVSADGSHAAYLEQCRYPDGTRVLSTSMLDLRDGRIITQTSLQAWDENNQPTEPQAPQAAPAAAMAEHLDFAAPDEIRTFPNGRAEIINAGGGVVGRLVLEPGWRWSKDVKPIAGTEWCEAPHFQYHVSGTIRIRMADGTEFDAKAGDITVLPSGHDAWVVGDEPVVAVDWQGALHYGEGT
;
A
#
# COMPACT_ATOMS: atom_id res chain seq x y z
N MET A 1 11.37 11.48 19.98
CA MET A 1 10.47 10.37 19.61
C MET A 1 9.24 10.99 18.99
N PHE A 2 8.70 10.40 17.92
CA PHE A 2 7.52 10.92 17.23
C PHE A 2 6.27 10.82 18.10
N ASP A 3 5.44 11.87 18.10
CA ASP A 3 4.27 11.96 18.97
C ASP A 3 3.00 11.43 18.27
N ILE A 4 2.77 10.12 18.43
CA ILE A 4 1.65 9.40 17.81
C ILE A 4 0.30 9.87 18.38
N GLU A 5 0.24 10.26 19.65
CA GLU A 5 -1.00 10.74 20.30
C GLU A 5 -1.43 12.08 19.71
N THR A 6 -0.47 12.98 19.46
CA THR A 6 -0.76 14.24 18.75
C THR A 6 -1.15 13.98 17.29
N LEU A 7 -0.53 13.02 16.60
CA LEU A 7 -0.97 12.61 15.25
C LEU A 7 -2.42 12.11 15.24
N ARG A 8 -2.77 11.18 16.15
CA ARG A 8 -4.11 10.61 16.25
C ARG A 8 -5.16 11.69 16.51
N ARG A 9 -4.92 12.52 17.52
CA ARG A 9 -5.82 13.62 17.88
C ARG A 9 -5.97 14.62 16.73
N GLY A 10 -4.87 14.91 16.02
CA GLY A 10 -4.83 15.80 14.88
C GLY A 10 -5.69 15.29 13.72
N ILE A 11 -5.51 14.02 13.33
CA ILE A 11 -6.24 13.39 12.23
C ILE A 11 -7.71 13.21 12.60
N GLU A 12 -7.99 12.44 13.66
CA GLU A 12 -9.37 12.06 14.02
C GLU A 12 -10.19 13.26 14.53
N GLY A 13 -9.52 14.24 15.14
CA GLY A 13 -10.14 15.47 15.62
C GLY A 13 -10.19 16.61 14.61
N ARG A 14 -9.60 16.43 13.41
CA ARG A 14 -9.43 17.51 12.40
C ARG A 14 -8.78 18.77 12.99
N ASP A 15 -7.76 18.57 13.82
CA ASP A 15 -7.00 19.65 14.47
C ASP A 15 -5.74 19.96 13.67
N ALA A 16 -5.89 20.85 12.67
CA ALA A 16 -4.80 21.27 11.80
C ALA A 16 -3.64 21.91 12.57
N LEU A 17 -3.90 22.58 13.69
CA LEU A 17 -2.85 23.19 14.52
C LEU A 17 -1.99 22.11 15.19
N ALA A 18 -2.63 21.08 15.75
CA ALA A 18 -1.93 19.93 16.32
C ALA A 18 -1.08 19.20 15.26
N LEU A 19 -1.65 18.96 14.06
CA LEU A 19 -0.94 18.33 12.95
C LEU A 19 0.26 19.16 12.49
N ARG A 20 0.07 20.47 12.30
CA ARG A 20 1.15 21.38 11.92
C ARG A 20 2.30 21.38 12.93
N GLY A 21 2.01 21.21 14.22
CA GLY A 21 3.01 21.12 15.29
C GLY A 21 3.95 19.92 15.19
N LEU A 22 3.61 18.90 14.39
CA LEU A 22 4.45 17.73 14.15
C LEU A 22 5.55 17.98 13.10
N TYR A 23 5.47 19.06 12.32
CA TYR A 23 6.41 19.34 11.23
C TYR A 23 7.58 20.23 11.68
N ALA A 24 8.75 19.99 11.10
CA ALA A 24 9.88 20.90 11.16
C ALA A 24 9.66 22.11 10.24
N GLU A 25 10.30 23.25 10.52
CA GLU A 25 10.05 24.49 9.76
C GLU A 25 10.34 24.34 8.26
N ASP A 26 11.37 23.56 7.92
CA ASP A 26 11.87 23.25 6.58
C ASP A 26 11.22 22.01 5.94
N ALA A 27 10.14 21.49 6.53
CA ALA A 27 9.53 20.25 6.07
C ALA A 27 8.97 20.34 4.66
N ARG A 28 8.88 19.19 3.99
CA ARG A 28 8.24 19.03 2.68
C ARG A 28 7.18 17.94 2.73
N MET A 29 6.14 18.11 1.95
CA MET A 29 5.07 17.14 1.77
C MET A 29 4.84 16.92 0.28
N THR A 30 4.77 15.66 -0.13
CA THR A 30 4.39 15.24 -1.46
C THR A 30 3.09 14.45 -1.34
N VAL A 31 2.04 14.86 -2.05
CA VAL A 31 0.76 14.15 -2.09
C VAL A 31 0.54 13.61 -3.50
N VAL A 32 0.25 12.32 -3.58
CA VAL A 32 -0.16 11.63 -4.80
C VAL A 32 -1.57 11.10 -4.60
N ASP A 33 -2.48 11.50 -5.48
CA ASP A 33 -3.87 11.04 -5.45
C ASP A 33 -4.48 10.96 -6.86
N HIS A 34 -5.80 10.85 -6.93
CA HIS A 34 -6.53 10.75 -8.19
C HIS A 34 -6.49 12.02 -9.06
N ARG A 35 -6.05 13.17 -8.51
CA ARG A 35 -5.87 14.46 -9.19
C ARG A 35 -4.40 14.73 -9.45
N ASP A 36 -3.57 14.56 -8.43
CA ASP A 36 -2.13 14.85 -8.45
C ASP A 36 -1.36 13.53 -8.64
N GLN A 37 -1.16 13.16 -9.90
CA GLN A 37 -0.59 11.85 -10.29
C GLN A 37 0.93 11.78 -10.09
N PRO A 38 1.55 10.58 -10.05
CA PRO A 38 3.00 10.42 -9.82
C PRO A 38 3.91 11.24 -10.73
N SER A 39 3.50 11.55 -11.97
CA SER A 39 4.27 12.38 -12.89
C SER A 39 4.22 13.88 -12.55
N HIS A 40 3.19 14.32 -11.82
CA HIS A 40 2.93 15.70 -11.41
C HIS A 40 2.29 15.73 -10.01
N PRO A 41 3.02 15.29 -8.97
CA PRO A 41 2.47 15.23 -7.62
C PRO A 41 2.31 16.64 -7.05
N HIS A 42 1.48 16.78 -6.01
CA HIS A 42 1.36 18.04 -5.29
C HIS A 42 2.52 18.16 -4.31
N GLU A 43 3.45 19.05 -4.63
CA GLU A 43 4.63 19.34 -3.83
C GLU A 43 4.41 20.59 -2.96
N ILE A 44 4.49 20.42 -1.64
CA ILE A 44 4.23 21.47 -0.65
C ILE A 44 5.49 21.63 0.20
N ALA A 45 6.05 22.83 0.25
CA ALA A 45 7.30 23.11 0.96
C ALA A 45 7.12 24.18 2.04
N GLY A 46 7.60 23.87 3.24
CA GLY A 46 7.57 24.75 4.40
C GLY A 46 6.29 24.64 5.22
N THR A 47 6.43 24.82 6.53
CA THR A 47 5.34 24.70 7.52
C THR A 47 4.17 25.66 7.32
N ALA A 48 4.35 26.78 6.62
CA ALA A 48 3.25 27.69 6.30
C ALA A 48 2.31 27.07 5.26
N ALA A 49 2.85 26.64 4.11
CA ALA A 49 2.09 26.02 3.05
C ALA A 49 1.51 24.65 3.46
N ILE A 50 2.28 23.86 4.25
CA ILE A 50 1.76 22.63 4.87
C ILE A 50 0.59 22.96 5.80
N GLY A 51 0.68 24.05 6.57
CA GLY A 51 -0.43 24.51 7.41
C GLY A 51 -1.69 24.82 6.61
N GLU A 52 -1.57 25.58 5.50
CA GLU A 52 -2.70 25.89 4.62
C GLU A 52 -3.35 24.63 4.03
N PHE A 53 -2.53 23.65 3.63
CA PHE A 53 -3.03 22.36 3.15
C PHE A 53 -3.78 21.59 4.24
N LEU A 54 -3.23 21.52 5.45
CA LEU A 54 -3.86 20.84 6.58
C LEU A 54 -5.16 21.54 7.02
N ASP A 55 -5.20 22.87 6.99
CA ASP A 55 -6.40 23.66 7.26
C ASP A 55 -7.51 23.35 6.23
N ASP A 56 -7.17 23.28 4.94
CA ASP A 56 -8.13 22.88 3.90
C ASP A 56 -8.66 21.47 4.15
N VAL A 57 -7.78 20.48 4.37
CA VAL A 57 -8.17 19.09 4.62
C VAL A 57 -9.07 18.98 5.84
N CYS A 58 -8.69 19.60 6.97
CA CYS A 58 -9.46 19.57 8.21
C CYS A 58 -10.79 20.33 8.12
N SER A 59 -10.91 21.30 7.20
CA SER A 59 -12.16 22.04 6.97
C SER A 59 -13.19 21.26 6.17
N ARG A 60 -12.77 20.23 5.43
CA ARG A 60 -13.66 19.39 4.63
C ARG A 60 -14.58 18.61 5.58
N ASP A 61 -15.85 18.50 5.19
CA ASP A 61 -16.78 17.64 5.89
C ASP A 61 -16.46 16.20 5.52
N MET A 62 -15.57 15.56 6.27
CA MET A 62 -15.21 14.16 6.16
C MET A 62 -14.81 13.61 7.53
N GLU A 63 -15.02 12.31 7.73
CA GLU A 63 -14.48 11.58 8.87
C GLU A 63 -13.06 11.11 8.54
N HIS A 64 -12.17 11.17 9.53
CA HIS A 64 -10.80 10.66 9.44
C HIS A 64 -10.56 9.65 10.55
N GLN A 65 -9.91 8.54 10.22
CA GLN A 65 -9.53 7.52 11.19
C GLN A 65 -8.06 7.14 11.01
N LEU A 66 -7.27 7.29 12.07
CA LEU A 66 -5.88 6.87 12.06
C LEU A 66 -5.79 5.35 12.30
N GLY A 67 -5.28 4.64 11.31
CA GLY A 67 -5.04 3.21 11.35
C GLY A 67 -3.72 2.84 12.05
N GLN A 68 -3.00 1.89 11.46
CA GLN A 68 -1.69 1.46 11.96
C GLN A 68 -0.69 2.60 11.88
N VAL A 69 0.17 2.68 12.89
CA VAL A 69 1.34 3.58 12.91
C VAL A 69 2.55 2.73 13.26
N VAL A 70 3.59 2.83 12.44
CA VAL A 70 4.88 2.18 12.67
C VAL A 70 5.92 3.29 12.82
N VAL A 71 6.78 3.20 13.82
CA VAL A 71 7.92 4.09 14.00
C VAL A 71 9.17 3.22 14.00
N SER A 72 10.19 3.61 13.23
CA SER A 72 11.46 2.89 13.19
C SER A 72 12.10 2.86 14.59
N ALA A 73 12.89 1.83 14.88
CA ALA A 73 13.49 1.66 16.20
C ALA A 73 14.43 2.81 16.60
N ASP A 74 15.10 3.42 15.62
CA ASP A 74 15.95 4.60 15.78
C ASP A 74 15.18 5.92 15.77
N GLY A 75 13.86 5.89 15.49
CA GLY A 75 12.98 7.06 15.46
C GLY A 75 13.23 8.01 14.29
N SER A 76 13.98 7.58 13.27
CA SER A 76 14.27 8.35 12.07
C SER A 76 13.14 8.32 11.03
N HIS A 77 12.25 7.32 11.10
CA HIS A 77 11.13 7.18 10.18
C HIS A 77 9.84 6.82 10.90
N ALA A 78 8.71 7.19 10.31
CA ALA A 78 7.40 6.68 10.69
C ALA A 78 6.53 6.44 9.46
N ALA A 79 5.59 5.52 9.55
CA ALA A 79 4.57 5.31 8.53
C ALA A 79 3.21 5.17 9.20
N TYR A 80 2.15 5.65 8.53
CA TYR A 80 0.79 5.40 9.01
C TYR A 80 -0.21 5.20 7.88
N LEU A 81 -1.29 4.50 8.22
CA LEU A 81 -2.49 4.39 7.40
C LEU A 81 -3.56 5.33 7.94
N GLU A 82 -4.31 5.94 7.04
CA GLU A 82 -5.46 6.78 7.37
C GLU A 82 -6.63 6.39 6.46
N GLN A 83 -7.82 6.31 7.04
CA GLN A 83 -9.06 6.08 6.30
C GLN A 83 -9.95 7.30 6.43
N CYS A 84 -10.44 7.79 5.29
CA CYS A 84 -11.36 8.90 5.25
C CYS A 84 -12.70 8.49 4.64
N ARG A 85 -13.78 9.11 5.11
CA ARG A 85 -15.13 8.94 4.55
C ARG A 85 -15.80 10.29 4.35
N TYR A 86 -16.22 10.55 3.11
CA TYR A 86 -17.03 11.71 2.77
C TYR A 86 -18.53 11.46 3.04
N PRO A 87 -19.34 12.51 3.25
CA PRO A 87 -20.77 12.43 3.47
C PRO A 87 -21.55 11.76 2.33
N ASP A 88 -21.03 11.83 1.11
CA ASP A 88 -21.61 11.15 -0.07
C ASP A 88 -21.30 9.65 -0.13
N GLY A 89 -20.55 9.13 0.86
CA GLY A 89 -20.15 7.73 0.96
C GLY A 89 -18.79 7.41 0.35
N THR A 90 -18.16 8.34 -0.37
CA THR A 90 -16.83 8.16 -0.98
C THR A 90 -15.81 7.83 0.10
N ARG A 91 -15.05 6.75 -0.09
CA ARG A 91 -13.95 6.35 0.79
C ARG A 91 -12.61 6.73 0.21
N VAL A 92 -11.67 7.04 1.09
CA VAL A 92 -10.27 7.26 0.75
C VAL A 92 -9.41 6.45 1.71
N LEU A 93 -8.49 5.66 1.18
CA LEU A 93 -7.43 5.01 1.94
C LEU A 93 -6.12 5.74 1.63
N SER A 94 -5.50 6.29 2.66
CA SER A 94 -4.21 6.97 2.57
C SER A 94 -3.13 6.19 3.30
N THR A 95 -1.94 6.16 2.73
CA THR A 95 -0.72 5.76 3.42
C THR A 95 0.27 6.90 3.37
N SER A 96 0.98 7.15 4.47
CA SER A 96 1.97 8.21 4.56
C SER A 96 3.28 7.68 5.13
N MET A 97 4.39 7.98 4.45
CA MET A 97 5.75 7.71 4.91
C MET A 97 6.41 9.02 5.36
N LEU A 98 7.08 8.99 6.51
CA LEU A 98 7.64 10.15 7.18
C LEU A 98 9.14 9.96 7.41
N ASP A 99 9.92 10.96 7.03
CA ASP A 99 11.28 11.14 7.53
C ASP A 99 11.25 12.10 8.72
N LEU A 100 11.98 11.75 9.77
CA LEU A 100 11.94 12.43 11.05
C LEU A 100 13.31 12.97 11.46
N ARG A 101 13.30 14.17 12.04
CA ARG A 101 14.45 14.76 12.74
C ARG A 101 13.99 15.27 14.09
N ASP A 102 14.59 14.74 15.15
CA ASP A 102 14.24 15.06 16.54
C ASP A 102 12.74 14.85 16.86
N GLY A 103 12.11 13.86 16.22
CA GLY A 103 10.68 13.57 16.37
C GLY A 103 9.75 14.49 15.60
N ARG A 104 10.26 15.37 14.74
CA ARG A 104 9.47 16.19 13.81
C ARG A 104 9.60 15.71 12.38
N ILE A 105 8.51 15.84 11.62
CA ILE A 105 8.44 15.49 10.21
C ILE A 105 9.26 16.48 9.40
N ILE A 106 10.25 15.99 8.66
CA ILE A 106 11.04 16.77 7.68
C ILE A 106 10.63 16.44 6.23
N THR A 107 10.15 15.23 5.98
CA THR A 107 9.58 14.82 4.70
C THR A 107 8.34 13.98 4.98
N GLN A 108 7.27 14.21 4.23
CA GLN A 108 6.12 13.32 4.17
C GLN A 108 5.78 13.01 2.71
N THR A 109 5.62 11.74 2.37
CA THR A 109 5.00 11.32 1.11
C THR A 109 3.69 10.61 1.43
N SER A 110 2.58 11.12 0.90
CA SER A 110 1.25 10.54 1.08
C SER A 110 0.72 10.04 -0.25
N LEU A 111 0.22 8.80 -0.28
CA LEU A 111 -0.48 8.20 -1.41
C LEU A 111 -1.92 7.93 -1.00
N GLN A 112 -2.86 8.40 -1.81
CA GLN A 112 -4.29 8.24 -1.56
C GLN A 112 -4.96 7.43 -2.67
N ALA A 113 -5.63 6.36 -2.28
CA ALA A 113 -6.55 5.60 -3.12
C ALA A 113 -7.98 6.02 -2.80
N TRP A 114 -8.74 6.39 -3.83
CA TRP A 114 -10.11 6.90 -3.71
C TRP A 114 -11.09 5.89 -4.32
N ASP A 115 -12.29 5.78 -3.75
CA ASP A 115 -13.43 5.21 -4.47
C ASP A 115 -13.66 6.07 -5.73
N GLU A 116 -13.49 5.50 -6.92
CA GLU A 116 -13.83 6.21 -8.16
C GLU A 116 -15.34 6.15 -8.38
N ASN A 117 -16.00 7.32 -8.46
CA ASN A 117 -17.42 7.43 -8.76
C ASN A 117 -17.75 6.89 -10.16
N ASN A 118 -17.95 5.59 -10.30
CA ASN A 118 -18.69 5.02 -11.43
C ASN A 118 -20.17 4.93 -11.03
N GLN A 119 -20.90 6.05 -11.00
CA GLN A 119 -22.34 6.00 -10.81
C GLN A 119 -23.03 5.51 -12.10
N PRO A 120 -23.83 4.44 -12.07
CA PRO A 120 -24.89 4.26 -13.06
C PRO A 120 -26.03 5.23 -12.70
N THR A 121 -26.43 6.04 -13.67
CA THR A 121 -27.58 6.95 -13.60
C THR A 121 -28.91 6.18 -13.59
N GLU A 122 -29.34 5.63 -12.45
CA GLU A 122 -30.75 5.30 -12.20
C GLU A 122 -31.09 5.50 -10.71
N PRO A 123 -32.31 5.97 -10.36
CA PRO A 123 -32.67 6.22 -8.97
C PRO A 123 -32.80 4.89 -8.22
N GLN A 124 -31.84 4.60 -7.34
CA GLN A 124 -31.91 3.43 -6.47
C GLN A 124 -32.88 3.67 -5.31
N ALA A 125 -33.74 2.68 -5.07
CA ALA A 125 -34.59 2.60 -3.88
C ALA A 125 -33.74 2.74 -2.60
N PRO A 126 -34.30 3.25 -1.49
CA PRO A 126 -33.54 3.52 -0.28
C PRO A 126 -32.82 2.25 0.19
N GLN A 127 -31.48 2.26 0.13
CA GLN A 127 -30.67 1.18 0.66
C GLN A 127 -30.79 1.17 2.18
N ALA A 128 -31.06 -0.01 2.72
CA ALA A 128 -30.98 -0.25 4.15
C ALA A 128 -29.57 0.10 4.65
N ALA A 129 -29.49 0.66 5.87
CA ALA A 129 -28.22 1.01 6.52
C ALA A 129 -27.21 -0.15 6.40
N PRO A 130 -25.92 0.13 6.10
CA PRO A 130 -24.95 -0.93 5.91
C PRO A 130 -24.83 -1.74 7.20
N ALA A 131 -24.92 -3.06 7.08
CA ALA A 131 -24.58 -3.96 8.16
C ALA A 131 -23.16 -3.62 8.66
N ALA A 132 -22.99 -3.53 9.97
CA ALA A 132 -21.69 -3.24 10.58
C ALA A 132 -20.62 -4.15 9.98
N ALA A 133 -19.52 -3.57 9.50
CA ALA A 133 -18.36 -4.32 9.04
C ALA A 133 -17.94 -5.29 10.17
N MET A 134 -17.99 -6.57 9.88
CA MET A 134 -17.65 -7.61 10.85
C MET A 134 -16.14 -7.81 10.84
N ALA A 135 -15.57 -8.13 12.01
CA ALA A 135 -14.19 -8.56 12.08
C ALA A 135 -14.03 -9.87 11.29
N GLU A 136 -13.07 -9.89 10.37
CA GLU A 136 -12.69 -11.07 9.58
C GLU A 136 -11.45 -11.71 10.20
N HIS A 137 -11.48 -13.04 10.36
CA HIS A 137 -10.33 -13.84 10.77
C HIS A 137 -10.19 -14.98 9.77
N LEU A 138 -9.11 -14.93 8.99
CA LEU A 138 -8.86 -15.78 7.84
C LEU A 138 -7.50 -16.46 7.98
N ASP A 139 -7.33 -17.62 7.36
CA ASP A 139 -6.15 -18.46 7.51
C ASP A 139 -5.72 -19.01 6.14
N PHE A 140 -4.44 -18.83 5.79
CA PHE A 140 -3.85 -19.42 4.58
C PHE A 140 -3.76 -20.95 4.62
N ALA A 141 -4.08 -21.61 5.73
CA ALA A 141 -4.36 -23.04 5.75
C ALA A 141 -5.64 -23.41 4.97
N ALA A 142 -6.54 -22.46 4.75
CA ALA A 142 -7.76 -22.61 3.98
C ALA A 142 -7.98 -21.37 3.07
N PRO A 143 -7.15 -21.19 2.02
CA PRO A 143 -7.28 -20.06 1.10
C PRO A 143 -8.54 -20.22 0.24
N ASP A 144 -9.07 -19.10 -0.26
CA ASP A 144 -10.23 -19.09 -1.16
C ASP A 144 -9.89 -19.69 -2.53
N GLU A 145 -8.67 -19.42 -3.02
CA GLU A 145 -8.17 -19.92 -4.28
C GLU A 145 -6.69 -20.36 -4.16
N ILE A 146 -6.33 -21.41 -4.89
CA ILE A 146 -4.93 -21.83 -5.07
C ILE A 146 -4.65 -21.90 -6.58
N ARG A 147 -3.74 -21.06 -7.05
CA ARG A 147 -3.22 -21.08 -8.43
C ARG A 147 -1.87 -21.80 -8.43
N THR A 148 -1.77 -22.92 -9.13
CA THR A 148 -0.52 -23.69 -9.24
C THR A 148 0.17 -23.45 -10.57
N PHE A 149 1.49 -23.36 -10.55
CA PHE A 149 2.34 -23.29 -11.73
C PHE A 149 3.59 -24.15 -11.51
N PRO A 150 4.36 -24.47 -12.56
CA PRO A 150 5.62 -25.17 -12.39
C PRO A 150 6.48 -24.55 -11.27
N ASN A 151 6.98 -25.37 -10.34
CA ASN A 151 7.85 -24.93 -9.23
C ASN A 151 7.24 -23.87 -8.30
N GLY A 152 5.91 -23.73 -8.21
CA GLY A 152 5.32 -22.84 -7.21
C GLY A 152 3.80 -22.79 -7.21
N ARG A 153 3.27 -21.97 -6.30
CA ARG A 153 1.84 -21.68 -6.21
C ARG A 153 1.58 -20.30 -5.61
N ALA A 154 0.41 -19.76 -5.91
CA ALA A 154 -0.18 -18.61 -5.24
C ALA A 154 -1.42 -19.07 -4.48
N GLU A 155 -1.50 -18.74 -3.20
CA GLU A 155 -2.66 -18.99 -2.34
C GLU A 155 -3.33 -17.64 -2.07
N ILE A 156 -4.62 -17.52 -2.30
CA ILE A 156 -5.31 -16.23 -2.37
C ILE A 156 -6.45 -16.21 -1.36
N ILE A 157 -6.54 -15.12 -0.59
CA ILE A 157 -7.61 -14.83 0.35
C ILE A 157 -8.22 -13.47 0.01
N ASN A 158 -9.54 -13.40 -0.04
CA ASN A 158 -10.30 -12.16 -0.10
C ASN A 158 -10.57 -11.69 1.32
N ALA A 159 -10.08 -10.51 1.69
CA ALA A 159 -10.16 -10.00 3.05
C ALA A 159 -10.44 -8.50 3.04
N GLY A 160 -11.42 -8.04 3.82
CA GLY A 160 -11.68 -6.61 4.02
C GLY A 160 -11.95 -5.82 2.73
N GLY A 161 -12.49 -6.48 1.69
CA GLY A 161 -12.75 -5.88 0.38
C GLY A 161 -11.54 -5.82 -0.57
N GLY A 162 -10.40 -6.38 -0.18
CA GLY A 162 -9.20 -6.54 -1.01
C GLY A 162 -8.75 -8.00 -1.11
N VAL A 163 -7.54 -8.22 -1.63
CA VAL A 163 -6.97 -9.55 -1.83
C VAL A 163 -5.56 -9.62 -1.24
N VAL A 164 -5.28 -10.71 -0.52
CA VAL A 164 -3.95 -11.04 -0.02
C VAL A 164 -3.52 -12.36 -0.63
N GLY A 165 -2.36 -12.36 -1.28
CA GLY A 165 -1.74 -13.56 -1.84
C GLY A 165 -0.57 -14.04 -0.98
N ARG A 166 -0.38 -15.35 -0.90
CA ARG A 166 0.87 -15.98 -0.45
C ARG A 166 1.48 -16.74 -1.61
N LEU A 167 2.60 -16.23 -2.13
CA LEU A 167 3.42 -16.92 -3.12
C LEU A 167 4.35 -17.89 -2.41
N VAL A 168 4.39 -19.13 -2.88
CA VAL A 168 5.35 -20.15 -2.46
C VAL A 168 6.07 -20.63 -3.70
N LEU A 169 7.36 -20.31 -3.79
CA LEU A 169 8.20 -20.52 -4.96
C LEU A 169 9.34 -21.47 -4.59
N GLU A 170 9.39 -22.61 -5.25
CA GLU A 170 10.35 -23.68 -4.96
C GLU A 170 11.74 -23.38 -5.55
N PRO A 171 12.82 -23.97 -5.01
CA PRO A 171 14.14 -23.88 -5.61
C PRO A 171 14.15 -24.22 -7.10
N GLY A 172 14.77 -23.36 -7.91
CA GLY A 172 14.79 -23.48 -9.37
C GLY A 172 13.57 -22.89 -10.08
N TRP A 173 12.61 -22.30 -9.34
CA TRP A 173 11.58 -21.46 -9.91
C TRP A 173 12.16 -20.18 -10.51
N ARG A 174 11.65 -19.81 -11.69
CA ARG A 174 11.92 -18.53 -12.35
C ARG A 174 10.69 -18.09 -13.13
N TRP A 175 10.25 -16.85 -12.96
CA TRP A 175 9.05 -16.32 -13.62
C TRP A 175 9.07 -16.54 -15.13
N SER A 176 10.16 -16.18 -15.81
CA SER A 176 10.30 -16.33 -17.27
C SER A 176 10.29 -17.77 -17.79
N LYS A 177 10.49 -18.76 -16.91
CA LYS A 177 10.44 -20.18 -17.23
C LYS A 177 9.09 -20.80 -16.86
N ASP A 178 8.60 -20.48 -15.68
CA ASP A 178 7.53 -21.22 -15.03
C ASP A 178 6.16 -20.53 -15.13
N VAL A 179 6.12 -19.20 -15.27
CA VAL A 179 4.87 -18.42 -15.32
C VAL A 179 4.67 -17.76 -16.68
N LYS A 180 5.73 -17.27 -17.32
CA LYS A 180 5.67 -16.65 -18.66
C LYS A 180 4.89 -17.46 -19.71
N PRO A 181 5.03 -18.80 -19.82
CA PRO A 181 4.25 -19.58 -20.78
C PRO A 181 2.74 -19.55 -20.53
N ILE A 182 2.33 -19.27 -19.28
CA ILE A 182 0.93 -19.19 -18.85
C ILE A 182 0.42 -17.75 -19.06
N ALA A 183 1.19 -16.76 -18.62
CA ALA A 183 0.82 -15.34 -18.70
C ALA A 183 0.87 -14.77 -20.13
N GLY A 184 1.70 -15.33 -21.01
CA GLY A 184 1.83 -14.88 -22.40
C GLY A 184 2.57 -13.54 -22.58
N THR A 185 3.11 -12.97 -21.51
CA THR A 185 3.83 -11.70 -21.51
C THR A 185 5.35 -11.88 -21.53
N GLU A 186 6.10 -10.86 -21.95
CA GLU A 186 7.57 -10.95 -21.94
C GLU A 186 8.14 -10.92 -20.52
N TRP A 187 7.52 -10.10 -19.66
CA TRP A 187 7.85 -9.83 -18.26
C TRP A 187 6.63 -10.05 -17.36
N CYS A 188 6.85 -10.16 -16.05
CA CYS A 188 5.77 -10.08 -15.08
C CYS A 188 5.18 -8.67 -15.11
N GLU A 189 3.94 -8.55 -15.55
CA GLU A 189 3.21 -7.27 -15.63
C GLU A 189 2.38 -7.00 -14.36
N ALA A 190 2.31 -7.96 -13.43
CA ALA A 190 1.62 -7.77 -12.16
C ALA A 190 2.45 -6.85 -11.25
N PRO A 191 1.92 -5.69 -10.81
CA PRO A 191 2.57 -4.88 -9.79
C PRO A 191 2.51 -5.62 -8.45
N HIS A 192 3.59 -5.57 -7.68
CA HIS A 192 3.71 -6.30 -6.42
C HIS A 192 4.03 -5.38 -5.26
N PHE A 193 3.36 -5.62 -4.13
CA PHE A 193 3.76 -5.07 -2.84
C PHE A 193 3.90 -6.22 -1.86
N GLN A 194 5.14 -6.61 -1.59
CA GLN A 194 5.47 -7.88 -0.98
C GLN A 194 6.27 -7.75 0.31
N TYR A 195 5.95 -8.60 1.26
CA TYR A 195 6.79 -8.93 2.40
C TYR A 195 7.37 -10.33 2.21
N HIS A 196 8.70 -10.46 2.31
CA HIS A 196 9.40 -11.74 2.13
C HIS A 196 9.51 -12.47 3.46
N VAL A 197 8.85 -13.63 3.57
CA VAL A 197 8.79 -14.45 4.79
C VAL A 197 10.01 -15.38 4.90
N SER A 198 10.42 -16.00 3.79
CA SER A 198 11.53 -16.97 3.76
C SER A 198 12.25 -16.96 2.41
N GLY A 199 13.43 -17.58 2.38
CA GLY A 199 14.24 -17.73 1.18
C GLY A 199 14.86 -16.42 0.67
N THR A 200 15.42 -16.48 -0.53
CA THR A 200 15.96 -15.33 -1.26
C THR A 200 15.49 -15.37 -2.70
N ILE A 201 14.92 -14.27 -3.17
CA ILE A 201 14.51 -14.09 -4.56
C ILE A 201 15.37 -13.02 -5.20
N ARG A 202 15.89 -13.30 -6.39
CA ARG A 202 16.51 -12.30 -7.23
C ARG A 202 15.47 -11.70 -8.14
N ILE A 203 15.46 -10.38 -8.25
CA ILE A 203 14.55 -9.61 -9.09
C ILE A 203 15.39 -8.86 -10.11
N ARG A 204 14.97 -8.90 -11.37
CA ARG A 204 15.55 -8.12 -12.46
C ARG A 204 14.45 -7.37 -13.20
N MET A 205 14.51 -6.05 -13.11
CA MET A 205 13.61 -5.14 -13.81
C MET A 205 13.98 -5.03 -15.30
N ALA A 206 13.01 -4.67 -16.13
CA ALA A 206 13.21 -4.45 -17.57
C ALA A 206 14.22 -3.33 -17.87
N ASP A 207 14.37 -2.35 -16.98
CA ASP A 207 15.36 -1.26 -17.09
C ASP A 207 16.80 -1.69 -16.77
N GLY A 208 16.99 -2.95 -16.33
CA GLY A 208 18.27 -3.52 -15.98
C GLY A 208 18.61 -3.48 -14.48
N THR A 209 17.80 -2.82 -13.64
CA THR A 209 17.96 -2.85 -12.19
C THR A 209 17.84 -4.29 -11.68
N GLU A 210 18.79 -4.75 -10.87
CA GLU A 210 18.82 -6.10 -10.33
C GLU A 210 19.19 -6.07 -8.85
N PHE A 211 18.45 -6.80 -8.01
CA PHE A 211 18.72 -6.93 -6.59
C PHE A 211 18.14 -8.22 -6.02
N ASP A 212 18.65 -8.61 -4.85
CA ASP A 212 18.13 -9.73 -4.07
C ASP A 212 17.23 -9.21 -2.95
N ALA A 213 16.07 -9.83 -2.78
CA ALA A 213 15.21 -9.69 -1.61
C ALA A 213 15.21 -10.99 -0.82
N LYS A 214 15.32 -10.89 0.50
CA LYS A 214 15.39 -12.03 1.42
C LYS A 214 14.38 -11.89 2.54
N ALA A 215 14.27 -12.93 3.37
CA ALA A 215 13.43 -12.91 4.57
C ALA A 215 13.58 -11.61 5.39
N GLY A 216 12.45 -10.95 5.66
CA GLY A 216 12.36 -9.67 6.38
C GLY A 216 12.34 -8.43 5.48
N ASP A 217 12.67 -8.56 4.19
CA ASP A 217 12.65 -7.43 3.26
C ASP A 217 11.23 -7.15 2.74
N ILE A 218 11.06 -5.92 2.26
CA ILE A 218 9.84 -5.46 1.59
C ILE A 218 10.22 -5.03 0.16
N THR A 219 9.42 -5.44 -0.83
CA THR A 219 9.59 -5.01 -2.22
C THR A 219 8.31 -4.40 -2.77
N VAL A 220 8.45 -3.24 -3.40
CA VAL A 220 7.41 -2.60 -4.22
C VAL A 220 7.89 -2.63 -5.66
N LEU A 221 7.29 -3.49 -6.48
CA LEU A 221 7.71 -3.71 -7.85
C LEU A 221 6.64 -3.20 -8.82
N PRO A 222 6.96 -2.26 -9.71
CA PRO A 222 6.09 -1.96 -10.83
C PRO A 222 6.08 -3.13 -11.84
N SER A 223 5.12 -3.08 -12.77
CA SER A 223 5.08 -3.97 -13.93
C SER A 223 6.41 -3.95 -14.69
N GLY A 224 6.85 -5.11 -15.18
CA GLY A 224 8.06 -5.27 -15.98
C GLY A 224 9.26 -5.82 -15.21
N HIS A 225 9.17 -7.06 -14.74
CA HIS A 225 10.30 -7.75 -14.10
C HIS A 225 10.31 -9.27 -14.34
N ASP A 226 11.49 -9.88 -14.22
CA ASP A 226 11.68 -11.32 -14.05
C ASP A 226 12.17 -11.57 -12.62
N ALA A 227 11.89 -12.74 -12.07
CA ALA A 227 12.33 -13.09 -10.73
C ALA A 227 12.64 -14.58 -10.64
N TRP A 228 13.59 -14.95 -9.77
CA TRP A 228 13.94 -16.35 -9.55
C TRP A 228 14.44 -16.62 -8.14
N VAL A 229 14.17 -17.83 -7.66
CA VAL A 229 14.66 -18.29 -6.35
C VAL A 229 16.18 -18.46 -6.40
N VAL A 230 16.86 -17.94 -5.39
CA VAL A 230 18.29 -18.10 -5.17
C VAL A 230 18.51 -19.08 -4.02
N GLY A 231 19.28 -20.14 -4.28
CA GLY A 231 19.60 -21.17 -3.28
C GLY A 231 18.62 -22.34 -3.29
N ASP A 232 18.52 -23.01 -2.15
CA ASP A 232 17.79 -24.27 -1.93
C ASP A 232 16.61 -24.13 -0.94
N GLU A 233 16.37 -22.92 -0.42
CA GLU A 233 15.22 -22.61 0.42
C GLU A 233 14.07 -22.03 -0.42
N PRO A 234 12.83 -22.53 -0.28
CA PRO A 234 11.67 -21.94 -0.92
C PRO A 234 11.47 -20.47 -0.50
N VAL A 235 11.16 -19.64 -1.49
CA VAL A 235 10.73 -18.27 -1.23
C VAL A 235 9.25 -18.28 -0.88
N VAL A 236 8.92 -17.72 0.27
CA VAL A 236 7.54 -17.42 0.66
C VAL A 236 7.39 -15.91 0.74
N ALA A 237 6.46 -15.34 0.00
CA ALA A 237 6.17 -13.92 0.02
C ALA A 237 4.66 -13.68 0.20
N VAL A 238 4.29 -12.71 1.04
CA VAL A 238 2.91 -12.23 1.16
C VAL A 238 2.77 -10.99 0.31
N ASP A 239 1.72 -10.91 -0.49
CA ASP A 239 1.49 -9.87 -1.49
C ASP A 239 0.10 -9.24 -1.32
N TRP A 240 0.06 -7.91 -1.25
CA TRP A 240 -1.16 -7.13 -1.06
C TRP A 240 -1.66 -6.41 -2.32
N GLN A 241 -0.95 -6.55 -3.44
CA GLN A 241 -1.28 -5.84 -4.69
C GLN A 241 -1.35 -6.76 -5.91
N GLY A 242 -0.35 -7.63 -6.10
CA GLY A 242 -0.20 -8.44 -7.31
C GLY A 242 -1.04 -9.70 -7.33
N ALA A 243 -1.56 -10.13 -6.17
CA ALA A 243 -2.27 -11.40 -6.02
C ALA A 243 -3.55 -11.51 -6.88
N LEU A 244 -4.24 -10.39 -7.13
CA LEU A 244 -5.46 -10.34 -7.95
C LEU A 244 -5.24 -10.86 -9.38
N HIS A 245 -4.12 -10.50 -10.01
CA HIS A 245 -3.85 -10.77 -11.42
C HIS A 245 -2.70 -11.77 -11.65
N TYR A 246 -2.16 -12.35 -10.58
CA TYR A 246 -1.02 -13.24 -10.69
C TYR A 246 -1.38 -14.54 -11.41
N GLY A 247 -0.72 -14.80 -12.54
CA GLY A 247 -0.88 -16.02 -13.32
C GLY A 247 -2.12 -16.10 -14.21
N GLU A 248 -2.84 -14.99 -14.41
CA GLU A 248 -3.95 -14.93 -15.38
C GLU A 248 -3.43 -14.57 -16.78
N GLY A 249 -3.88 -15.30 -17.80
CA GLY A 249 -3.69 -14.92 -19.21
C GLY A 249 -4.79 -13.96 -19.64
N THR A 250 -4.46 -13.05 -20.55
CA THR A 250 -5.42 -12.13 -21.20
C THR A 250 -6.57 -12.85 -21.90
#